data_AF-A0A9X1VHS4-F1
#
_entry.id   AF-A0A9X1VHS4-F1
#
_cell.length_a   1.000
_cell.length_b   1.000
_cell.length_c   1.000
_cell.angle_alpha   90.00
_cell.angle_beta   90.00
_cell.angle_gamma   90.00
#
_symmetry.space_group_name_H-M   'P 1'
#
loop_
_entity.id
_entity.type
_entity.pdbx_description
1 polymer ?
#
loop_
_entity_poly.entity_id
_entity_poly.type
_entity_poly.pdbx_seq_one_letter_code
_entity_poly.pdbx_strand_id
1 'polypeptide(L)'
;MSHEEHNTQAEINIKNDVEKHGWTVCLFEADTATPSFAYTIGLWKNFNHPELIAFGLPLDTMHAVLNDAGDIIKAGNPLETAVDNFEILERHPVQFRPVDADNIPDYFGYAQWFYNYEAFPALQLFWTDKSGKFPWEPEFDESYQLDQPRLDQKLDFKFFEPRNVATFVARQIFKEGKPILRVYHDDDDGSWQFLSEDDVTSEDAMIVCLEEVVKRDPSVNQLFNMPTGQMATREFVGAKWVRDAIDEIGQQDES
;
A
#
# COMPACT_ATOMS: atom_id res chain seq x y z
N MET A 1 -0.28 2.58 24.40
CA MET A 1 1.16 2.66 24.04
C MET A 1 1.26 3.73 22.99
N SER A 2 2.25 4.61 23.08
CA SER A 2 2.47 5.62 22.04
C SER A 2 2.94 4.95 20.74
N HIS A 3 2.81 5.65 19.61
CA HIS A 3 3.27 5.15 18.30
C HIS A 3 4.78 4.82 18.31
N GLU A 4 5.58 5.56 19.10
CA GLU A 4 7.02 5.34 19.27
C GLU A 4 7.36 4.09 20.09
N GLU A 5 6.60 3.80 21.16
CA GLU A 5 6.77 2.60 21.97
C GLU A 5 6.40 1.33 21.18
N HIS A 6 5.35 1.41 20.35
CA HIS A 6 4.93 0.32 19.48
C HIS A 6 6.00 -0.04 18.44
N ASN A 7 6.59 0.98 17.79
CA ASN A 7 7.67 0.76 16.83
C ASN A 7 8.91 0.14 17.48
N THR A 8 9.29 0.59 18.69
CA THR A 8 10.46 0.05 19.39
C THR A 8 10.29 -1.43 19.74
N GLN A 9 9.11 -1.84 20.18
CA GLN A 9 8.84 -3.25 20.48
C GLN A 9 8.79 -4.12 19.21
N ALA A 10 8.21 -3.62 18.12
CA ALA A 10 8.19 -4.30 16.84
C ALA A 10 9.62 -4.56 16.33
N GLU A 11 10.48 -3.54 16.37
CA GLU A 11 11.90 -3.65 15.98
C GLU A 11 12.68 -4.72 16.78
N ILE A 12 12.43 -4.81 18.09
CA ILE A 12 13.03 -5.82 18.96
C ILE A 12 12.54 -7.22 18.57
N ASN A 13 11.24 -7.39 18.35
CA ASN A 13 10.65 -8.68 17.97
C ASN A 13 11.19 -9.14 16.62
N ILE A 14 11.26 -8.24 15.63
CA ILE A 14 11.81 -8.52 14.30
C ILE A 14 13.24 -9.05 14.41
N LYS A 15 14.11 -8.36 15.15
CA LYS A 15 15.50 -8.80 15.33
C LYS A 15 15.58 -10.19 15.97
N ASN A 16 14.82 -10.41 17.04
CA ASN A 16 14.81 -11.69 17.76
C ASN A 16 14.32 -12.85 16.89
N ASP A 17 13.25 -12.65 16.13
CA ASP A 17 12.66 -13.68 15.28
C ASP A 17 13.60 -14.01 14.11
N VAL A 18 14.20 -12.99 13.48
CA VAL A 18 15.17 -13.22 12.39
C VAL A 18 16.41 -13.96 12.90
N GLU A 19 16.92 -13.65 14.10
CA GLU A 19 18.05 -14.37 14.69
C GLU A 19 17.70 -15.82 15.05
N LYS A 20 16.49 -16.07 15.54
CA LYS A 20 16.06 -17.38 16.03
C LYS A 20 15.59 -18.32 14.92
N HIS A 21 14.83 -17.80 13.97
CA HIS A 21 14.12 -18.59 12.95
C HIS A 21 14.77 -18.49 11.57
N GLY A 22 15.40 -17.35 11.27
CA GLY A 22 15.98 -16.99 9.99
C GLY A 22 15.18 -15.93 9.24
N TRP A 23 13.89 -15.79 9.54
CA TRP A 23 13.04 -14.69 9.07
C TRP A 23 11.93 -14.42 10.10
N THR A 24 11.19 -13.34 9.87
CA THR A 24 9.91 -13.04 10.51
C THR A 24 8.90 -12.62 9.46
N VAL A 25 7.60 -12.69 9.77
CA VAL A 25 6.52 -12.20 8.91
C VAL A 25 5.84 -11.02 9.61
N CYS A 26 5.93 -9.83 9.02
CA CYS A 26 5.20 -8.65 9.49
C CYS A 26 3.79 -8.64 8.89
N LEU A 27 2.78 -8.39 9.71
CA LEU A 27 1.37 -8.40 9.35
C LEU A 27 0.78 -6.99 9.51
N PHE A 28 -0.01 -6.56 8.51
CA PHE A 28 -0.67 -5.26 8.47
C PHE A 28 -2.15 -5.48 8.18
N GLU A 29 -2.99 -5.05 9.12
CA GLU A 29 -4.46 -5.09 8.99
C GLU A 29 -4.93 -4.18 7.85
N ALA A 30 -6.08 -4.53 7.27
CA ALA A 30 -6.75 -3.64 6.33
C ALA A 30 -7.30 -2.40 7.04
N ASP A 31 -7.36 -1.29 6.32
CA ASP A 31 -8.07 -0.08 6.73
C ASP A 31 -8.94 0.45 5.58
N THR A 32 -9.43 1.68 5.69
CA THR A 32 -10.30 2.26 4.66
C THR A 32 -9.56 2.67 3.39
N ALA A 33 -8.23 2.69 3.38
CA ALA A 33 -7.42 3.05 2.21
C ALA A 33 -6.64 1.87 1.61
N THR A 34 -6.36 0.82 2.38
CA THR A 34 -5.48 -0.27 1.95
C THR A 34 -5.99 -1.65 2.36
N PRO A 35 -5.81 -2.68 1.52
CA PRO A 35 -6.07 -4.05 1.92
C PRO A 35 -5.04 -4.52 2.95
N SER A 36 -5.35 -5.60 3.66
CA SER A 36 -4.37 -6.27 4.50
C SER A 36 -3.19 -6.76 3.67
N PHE A 37 -2.01 -6.72 4.24
CA PHE A 37 -0.81 -7.25 3.60
C PHE A 37 0.18 -7.81 4.62
N ALA A 38 1.09 -8.63 4.13
CA ALA A 38 2.13 -9.22 4.94
C ALA A 38 3.42 -9.34 4.14
N TYR A 39 4.57 -9.17 4.79
CA TYR A 39 5.86 -9.41 4.15
C TYR A 39 6.87 -10.04 5.09
N THR A 40 7.85 -10.72 4.50
CA THR A 40 8.96 -11.32 5.24
C THR A 40 10.09 -10.31 5.47
N ILE A 41 10.84 -10.52 6.56
CA ILE A 41 12.14 -9.87 6.78
C ILE A 41 13.12 -10.95 7.17
N GLY A 42 14.29 -11.00 6.54
CA GLY A 42 15.40 -11.89 6.90
C GLY A 42 15.72 -12.97 5.86
N LEU A 43 14.82 -13.23 4.91
CA LEU A 43 15.07 -14.18 3.83
C LEU A 43 16.28 -13.75 2.98
N TRP A 44 16.39 -12.45 2.71
CA TRP A 44 17.50 -11.88 1.97
C TRP A 44 18.82 -12.02 2.73
N LYS A 45 18.80 -11.73 4.03
CA LYS A 45 19.99 -11.75 4.89
C LYS A 45 20.55 -13.15 5.06
N ASN A 46 19.68 -14.11 5.33
CA ASN A 46 20.07 -15.42 5.86
C ASN A 46 20.08 -16.52 4.80
N PHE A 47 19.34 -16.34 3.70
CA PHE A 47 19.19 -17.37 2.66
C PHE A 47 19.48 -16.85 1.25
N ASN A 48 19.89 -15.58 1.09
CA ASN A 48 20.13 -14.95 -0.21
C ASN A 48 18.92 -15.08 -1.17
N HIS A 49 17.72 -15.01 -0.60
CA HIS A 49 16.45 -15.09 -1.32
C HIS A 49 15.72 -13.74 -1.21
N PRO A 50 15.05 -13.23 -2.26
CA PRO A 50 14.23 -12.03 -2.16
C PRO A 50 13.21 -12.10 -1.01
N GLU A 51 12.89 -10.97 -0.40
CA GLU A 51 11.77 -10.92 0.56
C GLU A 51 10.46 -11.19 -0.16
N LEU A 52 9.48 -11.74 0.55
CA LEU A 52 8.17 -12.09 0.00
C LEU A 52 7.12 -11.11 0.53
N ILE A 53 6.15 -10.75 -0.31
CA ILE A 53 4.97 -9.95 0.08
C ILE A 53 3.68 -10.55 -0.48
N ALA A 54 2.60 -10.49 0.29
CA ALA A 54 1.27 -10.92 -0.11
C ALA A 54 0.21 -9.89 0.33
N PHE A 55 -0.90 -9.81 -0.39
CA PHE A 55 -1.98 -8.85 -0.18
C PHE A 55 -3.36 -9.52 -0.22
N GLY A 56 -4.35 -8.92 0.45
CA GLY A 56 -5.78 -9.17 0.23
C GLY A 56 -6.32 -10.51 0.77
N LEU A 57 -5.45 -11.36 1.30
CA LEU A 57 -5.85 -12.61 1.96
C LEU A 57 -6.00 -12.36 3.48
N PRO A 58 -6.73 -13.23 4.21
CA PRO A 58 -6.77 -13.19 5.66
C PRO A 58 -5.36 -13.24 6.27
N LEU A 59 -5.11 -12.48 7.34
CA LEU A 59 -3.77 -12.38 7.95
C LEU A 59 -3.19 -13.74 8.34
N ASP A 60 -3.99 -14.63 8.93
CA ASP A 60 -3.55 -15.98 9.29
C ASP A 60 -3.14 -16.80 8.04
N THR A 61 -3.84 -16.61 6.93
CA THR A 61 -3.51 -17.26 5.65
C THR A 61 -2.19 -16.72 5.11
N MET A 62 -2.01 -15.41 5.04
CA MET A 62 -0.74 -14.82 4.58
C MET A 62 0.42 -15.22 5.49
N HIS A 63 0.19 -15.23 6.81
CA HIS A 63 1.19 -15.66 7.78
C HIS A 63 1.62 -17.12 7.57
N ALA A 64 0.66 -18.04 7.40
CA ALA A 64 0.96 -19.44 7.15
C ALA A 64 1.72 -19.63 5.83
N VAL A 65 1.19 -19.08 4.74
CA VAL A 65 1.76 -19.16 3.39
C VAL A 65 3.19 -18.65 3.32
N LEU A 66 3.48 -17.49 3.92
CA LEU A 66 4.82 -16.91 3.90
C LEU A 66 5.81 -17.69 4.76
N ASN A 67 5.35 -18.32 5.86
CA ASN A 67 6.19 -19.19 6.67
C ASN A 67 6.48 -20.52 5.97
N ASP A 68 5.49 -21.14 5.33
CA ASP A 68 5.68 -22.36 4.53
C ASP A 68 6.67 -22.12 3.39
N ALA A 69 6.54 -20.98 2.70
CA ALA A 69 7.51 -20.53 1.70
C ALA A 69 8.92 -20.35 2.29
N GLY A 70 9.02 -19.73 3.47
CA GLY A 70 10.28 -19.59 4.21
C GLY A 70 10.93 -20.93 4.57
N ASP A 71 10.14 -21.91 5.01
CA ASP A 71 10.62 -23.27 5.33
C ASP A 71 11.11 -24.01 4.08
N ILE A 72 10.43 -23.86 2.93
CA ILE A 72 10.87 -24.39 1.63
C ILE A 72 12.24 -23.79 1.23
N ILE A 73 12.38 -22.46 1.36
CA ILE A 73 13.63 -21.74 1.07
C ILE A 73 14.76 -22.20 2.00
N LYS A 74 14.48 -22.34 3.29
CA LYS A 74 15.44 -22.82 4.29
C LYS A 74 15.91 -24.25 4.02
N ALA A 75 15.06 -25.09 3.45
CA ALA A 75 15.41 -26.44 3.02
C ALA A 75 16.32 -26.46 1.78
N GLY A 76 16.60 -25.31 1.16
CA GLY A 76 17.45 -25.16 -0.01
C GLY A 76 16.73 -25.30 -1.34
N ASN A 77 15.39 -25.27 -1.33
CA ASN A 77 14.57 -25.29 -2.54
C ASN A 77 14.21 -23.85 -2.94
N PRO A 78 14.77 -23.29 -4.02
CA PRO A 78 14.37 -21.96 -4.46
C PRO A 78 12.93 -21.98 -4.96
N LEU A 79 12.16 -20.94 -4.65
CA LEU A 79 10.83 -20.77 -5.23
C LEU A 79 10.97 -20.46 -6.72
N GLU A 80 10.26 -21.21 -7.56
CA GLU A 80 10.17 -20.90 -8.98
C GLU A 80 9.28 -19.67 -9.19
N THR A 81 9.78 -18.68 -9.93
CA THR A 81 9.02 -17.49 -10.30
C THR A 81 8.20 -17.74 -11.56
N ALA A 82 7.01 -17.13 -11.63
CA ALA A 82 6.09 -17.27 -12.75
C ALA A 82 5.68 -18.72 -13.10
N VAL A 83 5.67 -19.60 -12.09
CA VAL A 83 5.16 -20.99 -12.18
C VAL A 83 4.06 -21.17 -11.15
N ASP A 84 2.98 -21.86 -11.55
CA ASP A 84 1.89 -22.21 -10.66
C ASP A 84 2.40 -23.10 -9.53
N ASN A 85 2.38 -22.58 -8.30
CA ASN A 85 2.73 -23.32 -7.11
C ASN A 85 1.45 -23.72 -6.36
N PHE A 86 1.20 -25.02 -6.27
CA PHE A 86 0.04 -25.60 -5.59
C PHE A 86 0.33 -26.05 -4.16
N GLU A 87 1.60 -26.04 -3.74
CA GLU A 87 2.02 -26.49 -2.41
C GLU A 87 1.80 -25.41 -1.34
N ILE A 88 1.59 -24.17 -1.75
CA ILE A 88 1.58 -23.00 -0.87
C ILE A 88 0.16 -22.62 -0.45
N LEU A 89 -0.79 -22.60 -1.38
CA LEU A 89 -2.20 -22.31 -1.08
C LEU A 89 -3.05 -23.49 -1.54
N GLU A 90 -3.66 -24.20 -0.59
CA GLU A 90 -4.46 -25.38 -0.93
C GLU A 90 -5.57 -25.02 -1.93
N ARG A 91 -5.61 -25.78 -3.04
CA ARG A 91 -6.64 -25.71 -4.11
C ARG A 91 -6.61 -24.47 -5.01
N HIS A 92 -5.69 -23.54 -4.81
CA HIS A 92 -5.51 -22.37 -5.67
C HIS A 92 -4.05 -22.20 -6.05
N PRO A 93 -3.69 -22.15 -7.35
CA PRO A 93 -2.32 -21.88 -7.73
C PRO A 93 -1.92 -20.47 -7.28
N VAL A 94 -0.68 -20.33 -6.83
CA VAL A 94 -0.05 -19.02 -6.60
C VAL A 94 1.13 -18.84 -7.53
N GLN A 95 1.45 -17.60 -7.87
CA GLN A 95 2.64 -17.25 -8.63
C GLN A 95 3.46 -16.19 -7.91
N PHE A 96 4.78 -16.35 -7.93
CA PHE A 96 5.71 -15.31 -7.48
C PHE A 96 6.19 -14.48 -8.66
N ARG A 97 6.10 -13.16 -8.54
CA ARG A 97 6.61 -12.21 -9.54
C ARG A 97 7.49 -11.17 -8.86
N PRO A 98 8.55 -10.66 -9.51
CA PRO A 98 9.42 -9.65 -8.92
C PRO A 98 8.63 -8.40 -8.57
N VAL A 99 8.97 -7.77 -7.44
CA VAL A 99 8.49 -6.43 -7.09
C VAL A 99 9.38 -5.41 -7.79
N ASP A 100 8.78 -4.46 -8.50
CA ASP A 100 9.48 -3.29 -9.03
C ASP A 100 10.07 -2.48 -7.87
N ALA A 101 11.35 -2.11 -7.98
CA ALA A 101 12.10 -1.47 -6.91
C ALA A 101 11.47 -0.13 -6.46
N ASP A 102 10.73 0.55 -7.33
CA ASP A 102 10.03 1.80 -7.01
C ASP A 102 8.88 1.61 -6.01
N ASN A 103 8.38 0.38 -5.85
CA ASN A 103 7.30 0.04 -4.93
C ASN A 103 7.81 -0.39 -3.54
N ILE A 104 9.10 -0.75 -3.40
CA ILE A 104 9.66 -1.24 -2.12
C ILE A 104 9.46 -0.22 -0.98
N PRO A 105 9.74 1.08 -1.14
CA PRO A 105 9.60 2.05 -0.06
C PRO A 105 8.18 2.28 0.42
N ASP A 106 7.17 1.92 -0.38
CA ASP A 106 5.76 2.13 -0.01
C ASP A 106 5.26 1.08 0.98
N TYR A 107 5.82 -0.14 0.94
CA TYR A 107 5.29 -1.29 1.68
C TYR A 107 6.27 -1.87 2.71
N PHE A 108 7.57 -1.86 2.43
CA PHE A 108 8.55 -2.61 3.22
C PHE A 108 9.22 -1.78 4.32
N GLY A 109 8.46 -0.95 5.05
CA GLY A 109 9.02 0.03 6.01
C GLY A 109 9.96 -0.59 7.05
N TYR A 110 9.57 -1.68 7.72
CA TYR A 110 10.44 -2.35 8.70
C TYR A 110 11.61 -3.09 8.04
N ALA A 111 11.43 -3.65 6.84
CA ALA A 111 12.54 -4.29 6.13
C ALA A 111 13.59 -3.24 5.73
N GLN A 112 13.17 -2.07 5.23
CA GLN A 112 14.08 -0.96 4.93
C GLN A 112 14.88 -0.56 6.17
N TRP A 113 14.22 -0.37 7.32
CA TRP A 113 14.93 -0.12 8.58
C TRP A 113 15.91 -1.26 8.93
N PHE A 114 15.48 -2.52 8.83
CA PHE A 114 16.29 -3.69 9.18
C PHE A 114 17.55 -3.82 8.30
N TYR A 115 17.44 -3.46 7.02
CA TYR A 115 18.54 -3.47 6.05
C TYR A 115 19.32 -2.15 6.00
N ASN A 116 19.17 -1.25 6.98
CA ASN A 116 19.83 0.07 7.01
C ASN A 116 19.56 0.89 5.73
N TYR A 117 18.37 0.75 5.16
CA TYR A 117 17.94 1.36 3.90
C TYR A 117 18.80 1.00 2.68
N GLU A 118 19.60 -0.08 2.77
CA GLU A 118 20.26 -0.68 1.61
C GLU A 118 19.24 -1.44 0.73
N ALA A 119 19.54 -1.56 -0.57
CA ALA A 119 18.65 -2.21 -1.51
C ALA A 119 18.58 -3.72 -1.28
N PHE A 120 17.36 -4.27 -1.33
CA PHE A 120 17.08 -5.70 -1.32
C PHE A 120 15.99 -6.02 -2.36
N PRO A 121 16.03 -7.21 -3.00
CA PRO A 121 14.98 -7.64 -3.91
C PRO A 121 13.77 -8.18 -3.15
N ALA A 122 12.59 -8.10 -3.76
CA ALA A 122 11.39 -8.78 -3.27
C ALA A 122 10.60 -9.47 -4.39
N LEU A 123 9.77 -10.46 -4.01
CA LEU A 123 8.79 -11.12 -4.84
C LEU A 123 7.40 -10.94 -4.22
N GLN A 124 6.40 -10.62 -5.05
CA GLN A 124 5.01 -10.64 -4.65
C GLN A 124 4.40 -12.01 -4.97
N LEU A 125 3.68 -12.56 -3.99
CA LEU A 125 2.78 -13.69 -4.17
C LEU A 125 1.45 -13.19 -4.72
N PHE A 126 1.10 -13.69 -5.90
CA PHE A 126 -0.20 -13.48 -6.54
C PHE A 126 -1.06 -14.73 -6.37
N TRP A 127 -2.34 -14.53 -6.06
CA TRP A 127 -3.35 -15.58 -5.96
C TRP A 127 -4.41 -15.38 -7.05
N THR A 128 -5.10 -16.47 -7.40
CA THR A 128 -6.15 -16.43 -8.42
C THR A 128 -7.53 -16.10 -7.84
N ASP A 129 -8.41 -15.54 -8.67
CA ASP A 129 -9.84 -15.50 -8.34
C ASP A 129 -10.46 -16.92 -8.19
N LYS A 130 -11.76 -16.97 -7.91
CA LYS A 130 -12.50 -18.24 -7.76
C LYS A 130 -12.56 -19.09 -9.04
N SER A 131 -12.30 -18.49 -10.20
CA SER A 131 -12.24 -19.15 -11.50
C SER A 131 -10.83 -19.64 -11.86
N GLY A 132 -9.84 -19.42 -10.97
CA GLY A 132 -8.46 -19.81 -11.21
C GLY A 132 -7.71 -18.86 -12.14
N LYS A 133 -8.16 -17.60 -12.26
CA LYS A 133 -7.50 -16.57 -13.08
C LYS A 133 -6.62 -15.66 -12.24
N PHE A 134 -5.44 -15.30 -12.74
CA PHE A 134 -4.58 -14.27 -12.17
C PHE A 134 -4.98 -12.86 -12.63
N PRO A 135 -4.55 -11.80 -11.90
CA PRO A 135 -4.91 -10.41 -12.22
C PRO A 135 -4.53 -9.89 -13.61
N TRP A 136 -3.62 -10.57 -14.32
CA TRP A 136 -3.23 -10.21 -15.69
C TRP A 136 -3.91 -11.06 -16.76
N GLU A 137 -4.68 -12.08 -16.36
CA GLU A 137 -5.37 -12.94 -17.30
C GLU A 137 -6.71 -12.35 -17.74
N PRO A 138 -7.14 -12.60 -18.99
CA PRO A 138 -8.50 -12.28 -19.42
C PRO A 138 -9.53 -12.95 -18.51
N GLU A 139 -10.65 -12.25 -18.28
CA GLU A 139 -11.78 -12.75 -17.48
C GLU A 139 -11.48 -12.91 -15.97
N PHE A 140 -10.38 -12.32 -15.47
CA PHE A 140 -10.19 -12.14 -14.03
C PHE A 140 -11.35 -11.34 -13.45
N ASP A 141 -11.90 -11.80 -12.32
CA ASP A 141 -12.97 -11.12 -11.61
C ASP A 141 -12.47 -9.77 -11.04
N GLU A 142 -12.92 -8.68 -11.66
CA GLU A 142 -12.53 -7.30 -11.33
C GLU A 142 -12.83 -6.91 -9.88
N SER A 143 -13.72 -7.63 -9.17
CA SER A 143 -13.95 -7.39 -7.74
C SER A 143 -12.72 -7.64 -6.87
N TYR A 144 -11.78 -8.46 -7.33
CA TYR A 144 -10.51 -8.74 -6.66
C TYR A 144 -9.36 -7.84 -7.14
N GLN A 145 -9.60 -6.93 -8.09
CA GLN A 145 -8.54 -6.13 -8.71
C GLN A 145 -7.80 -5.22 -7.71
N LEU A 146 -8.52 -4.73 -6.70
CA LEU A 146 -7.97 -3.83 -5.67
C LEU A 146 -7.49 -4.59 -4.43
N ASP A 147 -7.73 -5.90 -4.33
CA ASP A 147 -7.27 -6.68 -3.18
C ASP A 147 -5.78 -7.00 -3.24
N GLN A 148 -5.19 -7.01 -4.43
CA GLN A 148 -3.76 -7.25 -4.64
C GLN A 148 -3.19 -6.30 -5.71
N PRO A 149 -2.40 -5.29 -5.31
CA PRO A 149 -1.83 -4.35 -6.27
C PRO A 149 -0.78 -5.08 -7.12
N ARG A 150 -0.64 -4.71 -8.39
CA ARG A 150 0.39 -5.26 -9.26
C ARG A 150 1.73 -4.58 -9.03
N LEU A 151 2.48 -5.03 -8.01
CA LEU A 151 3.80 -4.47 -7.71
C LEU A 151 4.87 -4.95 -8.69
N ASP A 152 4.54 -5.84 -9.62
CA ASP A 152 5.43 -6.36 -10.66
C ASP A 152 5.73 -5.38 -11.80
N GLN A 153 5.31 -4.14 -11.62
CA GLN A 153 5.47 -3.02 -12.51
C GLN A 153 5.53 -1.73 -11.69
N LYS A 154 6.14 -0.70 -12.26
CA LYS A 154 6.05 0.66 -11.74
C LYS A 154 4.60 1.15 -11.72
N LEU A 155 4.16 1.65 -10.57
CA LEU A 155 2.83 2.24 -10.41
C LEU A 155 2.86 3.75 -10.67
N ASP A 156 2.05 4.20 -11.62
CA ASP A 156 1.74 5.61 -11.86
C ASP A 156 0.59 6.12 -10.97
N PHE A 157 -0.24 5.20 -10.49
CA PHE A 157 -1.39 5.41 -9.63
C PHE A 157 -1.39 4.34 -8.54
N LYS A 158 -1.23 4.74 -7.27
CA LYS A 158 -1.00 3.83 -6.13
C LYS A 158 -2.24 3.55 -5.28
N PHE A 159 -3.36 4.23 -5.51
CA PHE A 159 -4.57 4.12 -4.68
C PHE A 159 -5.28 2.78 -4.91
N PHE A 160 -5.86 2.23 -3.84
CA PHE A 160 -6.71 1.03 -3.87
C PHE A 160 -8.16 1.36 -4.16
N GLU A 161 -8.35 2.26 -5.11
CA GLU A 161 -9.63 2.78 -5.54
C GLU A 161 -9.68 2.85 -7.06
N PRO A 162 -10.87 2.78 -7.67
CA PRO A 162 -10.99 3.01 -9.11
C PRO A 162 -10.41 4.37 -9.51
N ARG A 163 -9.60 4.39 -10.59
CA ARG A 163 -9.00 5.61 -11.15
C ARG A 163 -10.00 6.74 -11.41
N ASN A 164 -11.25 6.37 -11.69
CA ASN A 164 -12.36 7.27 -12.00
C ASN A 164 -13.23 7.66 -10.79
N VAL A 165 -12.79 7.38 -9.55
CA VAL A 165 -13.48 7.86 -8.34
C VAL A 165 -13.69 9.38 -8.43
N ALA A 166 -14.90 9.81 -8.12
CA ALA A 166 -15.28 11.21 -8.12
C ALA A 166 -14.62 11.91 -6.92
N THR A 167 -13.96 13.03 -7.22
CA THR A 167 -13.11 13.74 -6.26
C THR A 167 -13.40 15.22 -6.35
N PHE A 168 -13.57 15.87 -5.19
CA PHE A 168 -13.74 17.31 -5.09
C PHE A 168 -12.38 18.01 -5.15
N VAL A 169 -12.28 19.05 -5.96
CA VAL A 169 -11.05 19.81 -6.15
C VAL A 169 -11.36 21.29 -6.21
N ALA A 170 -10.49 22.12 -5.64
CA ALA A 170 -10.54 23.57 -5.85
C ALA A 170 -10.30 23.90 -7.34
N ARG A 171 -11.24 24.60 -7.97
CA ARG A 171 -11.23 24.91 -9.41
C ARG A 171 -9.92 25.55 -9.88
N GLN A 172 -9.30 26.36 -9.03
CA GLN A 172 -8.04 27.07 -9.30
C GLN A 172 -6.87 26.11 -9.57
N ILE A 173 -6.90 24.87 -9.05
CA ILE A 173 -5.87 23.85 -9.30
C ILE A 173 -5.79 23.50 -10.79
N PHE A 174 -6.95 23.38 -11.45
CA PHE A 174 -7.06 23.02 -12.87
C PHE A 174 -7.18 24.23 -13.80
N LYS A 175 -7.79 25.33 -13.35
CA LYS A 175 -8.02 26.51 -14.20
C LYS A 175 -6.89 27.52 -14.15
N GLU A 176 -6.23 27.66 -13.01
CA GLU A 176 -5.19 28.68 -12.78
C GLU A 176 -3.82 28.07 -12.50
N GLY A 177 -3.76 26.75 -12.35
CA GLY A 177 -2.51 26.04 -12.12
C GLY A 177 -2.02 26.11 -10.67
N LYS A 178 -2.89 26.44 -9.72
CA LYS A 178 -2.56 26.46 -8.28
C LYS A 178 -2.10 25.09 -7.77
N PRO A 179 -1.21 25.04 -6.76
CA PRO A 179 -0.73 23.79 -6.18
C PRO A 179 -1.79 23.10 -5.33
N ILE A 180 -1.65 21.80 -5.11
CA ILE A 180 -2.42 21.06 -4.11
C ILE A 180 -1.65 21.13 -2.79
N LEU A 181 -2.17 21.81 -1.77
CA LEU A 181 -1.48 21.95 -0.48
C LEU A 181 -2.22 21.28 0.67
N ARG A 182 -3.52 21.01 0.51
CA ARG A 182 -4.33 20.27 1.50
C ARG A 182 -5.14 19.18 0.83
N VAL A 183 -5.25 18.05 1.52
CA VAL A 183 -6.03 16.89 1.09
C VAL A 183 -6.84 16.41 2.28
N TYR A 184 -8.12 16.13 2.05
CA TYR A 184 -9.01 15.52 3.03
C TYR A 184 -9.54 14.21 2.44
N HIS A 185 -9.65 13.19 3.30
CA HIS A 185 -10.35 11.96 2.99
C HIS A 185 -11.50 11.84 3.98
N ASP A 186 -12.69 12.15 3.50
CA ASP A 186 -13.89 12.28 4.32
C ASP A 186 -14.31 10.94 4.94
N ASP A 187 -14.78 10.95 6.20
CA ASP A 187 -15.19 9.73 6.91
C ASP A 187 -16.66 9.36 6.72
N ASP A 188 -17.51 10.30 6.33
CA ASP A 188 -18.95 10.06 6.14
C ASP A 188 -19.24 9.43 4.78
N ASP A 189 -18.59 9.93 3.71
CA ASP A 189 -18.85 9.48 2.34
C ASP A 189 -17.63 8.91 1.61
N GLY A 190 -16.45 8.89 2.24
CA GLY A 190 -15.21 8.40 1.64
C GLY A 190 -14.68 9.29 0.52
N SER A 191 -15.20 10.51 0.35
CA SER A 191 -14.79 11.39 -0.74
C SER A 191 -13.43 12.02 -0.49
N TRP A 192 -12.67 12.13 -1.57
CA TRP A 192 -11.43 12.89 -1.58
C TRP A 192 -11.69 14.36 -1.89
N GLN A 193 -11.03 15.25 -1.15
CA GLN A 193 -11.05 16.68 -1.40
C GLN A 193 -9.62 17.24 -1.51
N PHE A 194 -9.32 17.99 -2.58
CA PHE A 194 -8.00 18.56 -2.84
C PHE A 194 -8.07 20.09 -2.97
N LEU A 195 -7.35 20.80 -2.11
CA LEU A 195 -7.41 22.26 -1.99
C LEU A 195 -6.03 22.91 -2.16
N SER A 196 -6.01 24.17 -2.59
CA SER A 196 -4.77 24.93 -2.77
C SER A 196 -4.37 25.79 -1.58
N GLU A 197 -5.29 26.54 -0.97
CA GLU A 197 -5.05 27.48 0.15
C GLU A 197 -6.29 27.43 1.10
N ASP A 198 -6.31 28.22 2.19
CA ASP A 198 -7.42 28.20 3.18
C ASP A 198 -8.73 28.80 2.64
N ASP A 199 -8.65 29.77 1.74
CA ASP A 199 -9.80 30.56 1.28
C ASP A 199 -10.47 29.95 0.04
N VAL A 200 -10.76 28.65 0.04
CA VAL A 200 -11.55 28.01 -1.03
C VAL A 200 -13.00 27.91 -0.58
N THR A 201 -13.89 28.64 -1.25
CA THR A 201 -15.33 28.55 -1.00
C THR A 201 -15.95 27.33 -1.71
N SER A 202 -17.09 26.84 -1.22
CA SER A 202 -17.83 25.73 -1.86
C SER A 202 -18.22 26.02 -3.32
N GLU A 203 -18.36 27.29 -3.71
CA GLU A 203 -18.62 27.72 -5.09
C GLU A 203 -17.45 27.44 -6.06
N ASP A 204 -16.24 27.31 -5.52
CA ASP A 204 -15.02 26.97 -6.27
C ASP A 204 -14.80 25.46 -6.39
N ALA A 205 -15.68 24.63 -5.85
CA ALA A 205 -15.57 23.19 -6.00
C ALA A 205 -15.78 22.77 -7.46
N MET A 206 -14.94 21.85 -7.92
CA MET A 206 -15.13 21.11 -9.17
C MET A 206 -14.94 19.61 -8.91
N ILE A 207 -15.68 18.78 -9.62
CA ILE A 207 -15.52 17.33 -9.56
C ILE A 207 -14.65 16.87 -10.71
N VAL A 208 -13.63 16.07 -10.41
CA VAL A 208 -12.78 15.37 -11.38
C VAL A 208 -12.61 13.92 -10.95
N CYS A 209 -12.00 13.11 -11.80
CA CYS A 209 -11.54 11.77 -11.42
C CYS A 209 -10.22 11.87 -10.64
N LEU A 210 -10.03 10.99 -9.63
CA LEU A 210 -8.79 10.93 -8.84
C LEU A 210 -7.53 10.78 -9.71
N GLU A 211 -7.62 10.04 -10.82
CA GLU A 211 -6.51 9.92 -11.77
C GLU A 211 -6.08 11.27 -12.36
N GLU A 212 -6.99 12.19 -12.64
CA GLU A 212 -6.63 13.52 -13.16
C GLU A 212 -5.90 14.36 -12.11
N VAL A 213 -6.21 14.17 -10.82
CA VAL A 213 -5.47 14.77 -9.72
C VAL A 213 -4.05 14.23 -9.66
N VAL A 214 -3.88 12.90 -9.76
CA VAL A 214 -2.56 12.25 -9.75
C VAL A 214 -1.74 12.65 -10.99
N LYS A 215 -2.34 12.74 -12.17
CA LYS A 215 -1.66 13.25 -13.38
C LYS A 215 -1.21 14.70 -13.22
N ARG A 216 -2.04 15.53 -12.56
CA ARG A 216 -1.74 16.94 -12.30
C ARG A 216 -0.61 17.11 -11.28
N ASP A 217 -0.58 16.25 -10.27
CA ASP A 217 0.45 16.20 -9.25
C ASP A 217 0.76 14.76 -8.81
N PRO A 218 1.80 14.14 -9.39
CA PRO A 218 2.16 12.75 -9.09
C PRO A 218 2.56 12.49 -7.64
N SER A 219 2.92 13.53 -6.87
CA SER A 219 3.28 13.39 -5.46
C SER A 219 2.07 13.13 -4.55
N VAL A 220 0.85 13.27 -5.07
CA VAL A 220 -0.38 12.81 -4.41
C VAL A 220 -0.36 11.28 -4.20
N ASN A 221 0.36 10.51 -5.01
CA ASN A 221 0.57 9.07 -4.76
C ASN A 221 1.22 8.78 -3.40
N GLN A 222 1.85 9.75 -2.72
CA GLN A 222 2.36 9.56 -1.36
C GLN A 222 1.24 9.47 -0.30
N LEU A 223 -0.01 9.72 -0.67
CA LEU A 223 -1.20 9.66 0.17
C LEU A 223 -2.07 8.43 -0.10
N PHE A 224 -1.60 7.48 -0.91
CA PHE A 224 -2.38 6.30 -1.32
C PHE A 224 -2.89 5.44 -0.16
N ASN A 225 -2.21 5.49 0.99
CA ASN A 225 -2.54 4.78 2.22
C ASN A 225 -3.03 5.74 3.32
N MET A 226 -3.65 6.86 2.96
CA MET A 226 -4.28 7.77 3.92
C MET A 226 -5.74 7.32 4.11
N PRO A 227 -6.10 6.74 5.28
CA PRO A 227 -7.47 6.31 5.54
C PRO A 227 -8.43 7.51 5.61
N THR A 228 -9.72 7.21 5.54
CA THR A 228 -10.81 8.14 5.83
C THR A 228 -10.67 8.76 7.23
N GLY A 229 -11.23 9.94 7.42
CA GLY A 229 -11.12 10.72 8.66
C GLY A 229 -9.75 11.37 8.86
N GLN A 230 -8.88 11.37 7.84
CA GLN A 230 -7.57 12.04 7.88
C GLN A 230 -7.47 13.18 6.89
N MET A 231 -6.58 14.12 7.22
CA MET A 231 -6.12 15.15 6.31
C MET A 231 -4.61 15.09 6.14
N ALA A 232 -4.13 15.63 5.03
CA ALA A 232 -2.71 15.87 4.78
C ALA A 232 -2.47 17.29 4.30
N THR A 233 -1.43 17.94 4.82
CA THR A 233 -1.01 19.28 4.41
C THR A 233 0.47 19.32 4.05
N ARG A 234 0.86 20.31 3.23
CA ARG A 234 2.27 20.60 2.92
C ARG A 234 2.45 22.05 2.52
N GLU A 235 3.68 22.55 2.64
CA GLU A 235 4.00 23.95 2.32
C GLU A 235 4.04 24.24 0.81
N PHE A 236 4.54 23.31 0.00
CA PHE A 236 4.65 23.44 -1.45
C PHE A 236 4.73 22.07 -2.13
N VAL A 237 4.53 22.02 -3.46
CA VAL A 237 4.63 20.78 -4.23
C VAL A 237 6.03 20.18 -4.11
N GLY A 238 6.12 18.96 -3.60
CA GLY A 238 7.38 18.26 -3.33
C GLY A 238 7.88 18.34 -1.89
N ALA A 239 7.27 19.19 -1.04
CA ALA A 239 7.48 19.10 0.40
C ALA A 239 6.83 17.82 0.96
N LYS A 240 7.34 17.35 2.10
CA LYS A 240 6.77 16.18 2.80
C LYS A 240 5.36 16.49 3.28
N TRP A 241 4.43 15.56 3.08
CA TRP A 241 3.10 15.62 3.65
C TRP A 241 3.15 15.45 5.18
N VAL A 242 2.42 16.32 5.89
CA VAL A 242 2.09 16.19 7.31
C VAL A 242 0.66 15.70 7.39
N ARG A 243 0.43 14.57 8.07
CA ARG A 243 -0.90 13.95 8.21
C ARG A 243 -1.43 14.13 9.61
N ASP A 244 -2.71 14.44 9.72
CA ASP A 244 -3.43 14.65 10.97
C ASP A 244 -4.84 14.05 10.85
N ALA A 245 -5.49 13.82 12.00
CA ALA A 245 -6.92 13.49 12.01
C ALA A 245 -7.76 14.73 11.62
N ILE A 246 -8.90 14.52 10.98
CA ILE A 246 -9.88 15.58 10.79
C ILE A 246 -10.56 15.82 12.13
N ASP A 247 -10.27 16.94 12.79
CA ASP A 247 -11.01 17.36 13.98
C ASP A 247 -12.44 17.79 13.56
N GLU A 248 -13.48 17.21 14.17
CA GLU A 248 -14.92 17.50 13.92
C GLU A 248 -15.34 18.97 14.15
N ILE A 249 -14.41 19.87 14.49
CA ILE A 249 -14.70 21.25 14.91
C ILE A 249 -14.96 22.20 13.70
N GLY A 250 -14.77 21.74 12.46
CA GLY A 250 -14.88 22.58 11.25
C GLY A 250 -16.23 22.63 10.54
N GLN A 251 -17.19 21.73 10.84
CA GLN A 251 -18.48 21.66 10.11
C GLN A 251 -19.63 22.41 10.80
N GLN A 252 -19.36 23.27 11.79
CA GLN A 252 -20.34 24.24 12.31
C GLN A 252 -19.96 25.64 11.82
N ASP A 253 -20.30 25.96 10.57
CA ASP A 253 -20.77 27.28 10.16
C ASP A 253 -20.89 27.28 8.64
N GLU A 254 -22.04 26.85 8.12
CA GLU A 254 -22.63 27.36 6.87
C GLU A 254 -24.05 26.79 6.72
N SER A 255 -24.97 27.40 7.48
CA SER A 255 -26.43 27.30 7.28
C SER A 255 -26.97 28.61 6.71
#